data_AF-G7V6P3-F1
#
_entry.id   AF-G7V6P3-F1
#
_cell.length_a   1.000
_cell.length_b   1.000
_cell.length_c   1.000
_cell.angle_alpha   90.00
_cell.angle_beta   90.00
_cell.angle_gamma   90.00
#
_symmetry.space_group_name_H-M   'P 1'
#
loop_
_entity.id
_entity.type
_entity.pdbx_description
1 polymer ?
#
loop_
_entity_poly.entity_id
_entity_poly.type
_entity_poly.pdbx_seq_one_letter_code
_entity_poly.pdbx_strand_id
1 'polypeptide(L)'
;MGFLEAVYSLGKRESSTDFSPEWEDIDNFLTLPLPIIEDQDRKGRIIRVWLEAEEPLGKQLEVRDIAKIDVVDFLAGEGTLQEKRRKYLYRDPVGANVTWSYSPTYKLGSPKKADREKLLEETEWKDKQDSRFYKLYNRVLADLEREGVFSKGSVDLIMTKLVERRGEICDLWSDPKRSYILMFGCEDKSVFLYPGDIPAFISYFRQKLAKKSGGGDLIKCSFCGCSEESSASFSDVFKFSTFDKVSFLPGNNKKHKNKVFPICQQCNAMFTKGKDVLRNKFSNGSIINGINIDVVPELIFGHEQLAAVADNVSDFIKKGLRIEKNLFSFLARQGEGLVFHFMFWEKNQAQERVHLIVEDVPPTRLKRLEELWRKSLEVYSPFKKDNTESKYLDFAIRNIVWVYLDLAGTGDSEKKFQMDRCFKVLGQLLNGQKVDVRGLKANMVSRFPGLFASEEWPKVGPEKSGQMLLVLDFLERVNKAGR
;
A
#
# COMPACT_ATOMS: atom_id res chain seq x y z
N MET A 1 10.51 16.61 -9.94
CA MET A 1 10.21 15.94 -8.66
C MET A 1 10.46 14.46 -8.90
N GLY A 2 11.63 13.96 -8.54
CA GLY A 2 12.10 12.63 -8.96
C GLY A 2 11.15 11.51 -8.54
N PHE A 3 10.69 11.52 -7.28
CA PHE A 3 9.78 10.51 -6.77
C PHE A 3 8.47 10.43 -7.57
N LEU A 4 7.81 11.57 -7.82
CA LEU A 4 6.54 11.59 -8.54
C LEU A 4 6.69 11.20 -10.01
N GLU A 5 7.76 11.67 -10.66
CA GLU A 5 8.08 11.29 -12.03
C GLU A 5 8.37 9.79 -12.15
N ALA A 6 9.10 9.22 -11.19
CA ALA A 6 9.37 7.80 -11.13
C ALA A 6 8.10 6.97 -10.90
N VAL A 7 7.20 7.38 -9.99
CA VAL A 7 5.90 6.72 -9.79
C VAL A 7 5.04 6.79 -11.07
N TYR A 8 4.97 7.95 -11.72
CA TYR A 8 4.25 8.10 -12.98
C TYR A 8 4.81 7.17 -14.06
N SER A 9 6.14 7.09 -14.14
CA SER A 9 6.85 6.25 -15.11
C SER A 9 6.63 4.75 -14.88
N LEU A 10 6.58 4.30 -13.61
CA LEU A 10 6.13 2.95 -13.27
C LEU A 10 4.72 2.67 -13.78
N GLY A 11 3.81 3.61 -13.60
CA GLY A 11 2.43 3.51 -14.08
C GLY A 11 2.36 3.38 -15.61
N LYS A 12 3.06 4.26 -16.33
CA LYS A 12 3.15 4.25 -17.79
C LYS A 12 3.69 2.92 -18.33
N ARG A 13 4.73 2.38 -17.70
CA ARG A 13 5.32 1.09 -18.08
C ARG A 13 4.32 -0.06 -17.92
N GLU A 14 3.69 -0.19 -16.76
CA GLU A 14 2.74 -1.28 -16.52
C GLU A 14 1.50 -1.16 -17.43
N SER A 15 1.13 0.06 -17.83
CA SER A 15 0.06 0.31 -18.81
C SER A 15 0.43 -0.18 -20.21
N SER A 16 1.70 0.00 -20.64
CA SER A 16 2.16 -0.37 -21.99
C SER A 16 2.33 -1.88 -22.22
N THR A 17 2.45 -2.68 -21.17
CA THR A 17 2.75 -4.13 -21.27
C THR A 17 1.56 -5.00 -21.66
N ASP A 18 0.32 -4.60 -21.34
CA ASP A 18 -0.89 -5.42 -21.52
C ASP A 18 -2.05 -4.57 -22.11
N PHE A 19 -1.79 -3.84 -23.19
CA PHE A 19 -2.78 -2.96 -23.81
C PHE A 19 -3.97 -3.75 -24.37
N SER A 20 -5.18 -3.35 -23.99
CA SER A 20 -6.43 -3.83 -24.57
C SER A 20 -7.31 -2.63 -24.94
N PRO A 21 -7.66 -2.44 -26.24
CA PRO A 21 -8.51 -1.34 -26.67
C PRO A 21 -9.87 -1.29 -25.95
N GLU A 22 -10.42 -2.46 -25.59
CA GLU A 22 -11.72 -2.56 -24.92
C GLU A 22 -11.70 -2.00 -23.50
N TRP A 23 -10.53 -1.98 -22.84
CA TRP A 23 -10.37 -1.64 -21.43
C TRP A 23 -9.55 -0.37 -21.21
N GLU A 24 -9.13 0.32 -22.28
CA GLU A 24 -8.23 1.48 -22.23
C GLU A 24 -8.72 2.57 -21.26
N ASP A 25 -10.04 2.77 -21.20
CA ASP A 25 -10.69 3.79 -20.38
C ASP A 25 -10.67 3.49 -18.87
N ILE A 26 -10.55 2.21 -18.48
CA ILE A 26 -10.66 1.79 -17.08
C ILE A 26 -9.47 0.99 -16.53
N ASP A 27 -8.62 0.39 -17.38
CA ASP A 27 -7.54 -0.53 -17.00
C ASP A 27 -6.54 0.05 -15.98
N ASN A 28 -6.25 1.33 -16.14
CA ASN A 28 -5.32 2.07 -15.28
C ASN A 28 -5.92 2.40 -13.91
N PHE A 29 -7.24 2.30 -13.78
CA PHE A 29 -7.96 2.52 -12.52
C PHE A 29 -8.21 1.23 -11.74
N LEU A 30 -8.04 0.06 -12.37
CA LEU A 30 -8.25 -1.25 -11.75
C LEU A 30 -7.10 -1.61 -10.81
N THR A 31 -7.48 -1.96 -9.57
CA THR A 31 -6.59 -2.42 -8.51
C THR A 31 -6.99 -3.82 -8.04
N LEU A 32 -6.15 -4.43 -7.22
CA LEU A 32 -6.51 -5.70 -6.58
C LEU A 32 -7.29 -5.47 -5.27
N PRO A 33 -8.29 -6.30 -4.96
CA PRO A 33 -9.06 -6.18 -3.71
C PRO A 33 -8.28 -6.65 -2.48
N LEU A 34 -7.26 -7.49 -2.65
CA LEU A 34 -6.37 -7.98 -1.61
C LEU A 34 -4.91 -7.80 -2.03
N PRO A 35 -3.98 -7.66 -1.07
CA PRO A 35 -2.55 -7.62 -1.39
C PRO A 35 -2.07 -8.97 -1.91
N ILE A 36 -1.01 -8.96 -2.71
CA ILE A 36 -0.34 -10.18 -3.19
C ILE A 36 0.51 -10.72 -2.04
N ILE A 37 0.18 -11.93 -1.57
CA ILE A 37 0.93 -12.65 -0.54
C ILE A 37 1.40 -13.97 -1.17
N GLU A 38 2.71 -14.16 -1.29
CA GLU A 38 3.29 -15.38 -1.87
C GLU A 38 3.26 -16.57 -0.89
N ASP A 39 3.22 -16.30 0.42
CA ASP A 39 3.04 -17.32 1.46
C ASP A 39 1.67 -18.00 1.31
N GLN A 40 1.69 -19.28 0.93
CA GLN A 40 0.49 -20.08 0.67
C GLN A 40 -0.43 -20.19 1.88
N ASP A 41 0.11 -20.15 3.11
CA ASP A 41 -0.68 -20.26 4.35
C ASP A 41 -1.38 -18.96 4.71
N ARG A 42 -0.90 -17.84 4.17
CA ARG A 42 -1.43 -16.49 4.43
C ARG A 42 -2.12 -15.88 3.20
N LYS A 43 -2.07 -16.57 2.07
CA LYS A 43 -2.68 -16.17 0.80
C LYS A 43 -4.17 -15.95 1.00
N GLY A 44 -4.64 -14.79 0.53
CA GLY A 44 -6.03 -14.40 0.65
C GLY A 44 -6.98 -15.35 -0.07
N ARG A 45 -8.27 -15.29 0.27
CA ARG A 45 -9.33 -16.11 -0.32
C ARG A 45 -10.52 -15.28 -0.78
N ILE A 46 -11.19 -15.75 -1.81
CA ILE A 46 -12.40 -15.16 -2.37
C ILE A 46 -13.55 -16.12 -2.07
N ILE A 47 -14.51 -15.67 -1.25
CA ILE A 47 -15.80 -16.33 -1.13
C ILE A 47 -16.66 -15.80 -2.28
N ARG A 48 -17.02 -16.67 -3.23
CA ARG A 48 -17.81 -16.31 -4.40
C ARG A 48 -19.28 -16.58 -4.11
N VAL A 49 -20.11 -15.57 -4.33
CA VAL A 49 -21.57 -15.68 -4.26
C VAL A 49 -22.08 -15.75 -5.69
N TRP A 50 -22.59 -16.91 -6.09
CA TRP A 50 -23.06 -17.18 -7.43
C TRP A 50 -24.52 -16.76 -7.54
N LEU A 51 -24.76 -15.59 -8.11
CA LEU A 51 -26.11 -15.07 -8.35
C LEU A 51 -26.73 -15.78 -9.54
N GLU A 52 -27.92 -16.33 -9.34
CA GLU A 52 -28.75 -16.83 -10.43
C GLU A 52 -29.57 -15.66 -10.98
N ALA A 53 -29.20 -15.19 -12.17
CA ALA A 53 -29.87 -14.09 -12.85
C ALA A 53 -30.57 -14.59 -14.12
N GLU A 54 -31.70 -13.99 -14.48
CA GLU A 54 -32.43 -14.37 -15.70
C GLU A 54 -31.58 -14.19 -16.97
N GLU A 55 -30.87 -13.06 -17.06
CA GLU A 55 -29.93 -12.78 -18.14
C GLU A 55 -28.59 -12.31 -17.55
N PRO A 56 -27.64 -13.22 -17.26
CA PRO A 56 -26.36 -12.90 -16.62
C PRO A 56 -25.47 -11.89 -17.40
N LEU A 57 -25.65 -11.82 -18.72
CA LEU A 57 -24.95 -10.91 -19.62
C LEU A 57 -25.78 -9.69 -20.02
N GLY A 58 -26.97 -9.55 -19.42
CA GLY A 58 -27.89 -8.43 -19.66
C GLY A 58 -27.34 -7.10 -19.17
N LYS A 59 -27.99 -6.00 -19.57
CA LYS A 59 -27.67 -4.64 -19.08
C LYS A 59 -28.18 -4.38 -17.67
N GLN A 60 -29.17 -5.16 -17.23
CA GLN A 60 -29.74 -5.17 -15.90
C GLN A 60 -29.87 -6.63 -15.45
N LEU A 61 -29.54 -6.88 -14.20
CA LEU A 61 -29.55 -8.21 -13.59
C LEU A 61 -30.80 -8.37 -12.73
N GLU A 62 -31.73 -9.18 -13.20
CA GLU A 62 -32.85 -9.68 -12.39
C GLU A 62 -32.42 -10.96 -11.68
N VAL A 63 -32.10 -10.83 -10.39
CA VAL A 63 -31.63 -11.94 -9.56
C VAL A 63 -32.82 -12.72 -9.03
N ARG A 64 -32.79 -14.05 -9.21
CA ARG A 64 -33.83 -15.00 -8.82
C ARG A 64 -33.45 -15.85 -7.60
N ASP A 65 -32.17 -16.18 -7.45
CA ASP A 65 -31.65 -16.86 -6.25
C ASP A 65 -30.11 -16.72 -6.15
N ILE A 66 -29.53 -17.34 -5.12
CA ILE A 66 -28.10 -17.64 -5.01
C ILE A 66 -27.93 -19.12 -5.33
N ALA A 67 -27.33 -19.46 -6.47
CA ALA A 67 -27.12 -20.84 -6.88
C ALA A 67 -26.22 -21.59 -5.89
N LYS A 68 -25.05 -21.02 -5.57
CA LYS A 68 -24.10 -21.59 -4.60
C LYS A 68 -23.17 -20.54 -4.00
N ILE A 69 -22.54 -20.90 -2.90
CA ILE A 69 -21.46 -20.13 -2.29
C ILE A 69 -20.24 -21.05 -2.20
N ASP A 70 -19.09 -20.61 -2.69
CA ASP A 70 -17.86 -21.39 -2.58
C ASP A 70 -16.65 -20.50 -2.28
N VAL A 71 -15.49 -21.13 -2.07
CA VAL A 71 -14.25 -20.42 -1.78
C VAL A 71 -13.16 -20.84 -2.74
N VAL A 72 -12.41 -19.86 -3.23
CA VAL A 72 -11.20 -20.08 -4.04
C VAL A 72 -10.04 -19.26 -3.50
N ASP A 73 -8.82 -19.70 -3.76
CA ASP A 73 -7.65 -18.88 -3.43
C ASP A 73 -7.62 -17.61 -4.28
N PHE A 74 -7.19 -16.51 -3.67
CA PHE A 74 -7.03 -15.24 -4.37
C PHE A 74 -6.00 -15.37 -5.50
N LEU A 75 -6.28 -14.83 -6.68
CA LEU A 75 -5.48 -15.02 -7.90
C LEU A 75 -5.41 -16.48 -8.41
N ALA A 76 -6.30 -17.37 -7.97
CA ALA A 76 -6.38 -18.72 -8.52
C ALA A 76 -6.73 -18.75 -10.02
N GLY A 77 -6.34 -19.84 -10.69
CA GLY A 77 -6.50 -20.07 -12.13
C GLY A 77 -5.42 -19.40 -12.98
N GLU A 78 -5.46 -19.62 -14.28
CA GLU A 78 -4.48 -19.06 -15.23
C GLU A 78 -4.74 -17.59 -15.57
N GLY A 79 -3.75 -16.96 -16.20
CA GLY A 79 -3.81 -15.59 -16.70
C GLY A 79 -2.84 -14.61 -16.03
N THR A 80 -2.60 -13.49 -16.69
CA THR A 80 -1.72 -12.42 -16.19
C THR A 80 -2.35 -11.67 -15.03
N LEU A 81 -1.54 -10.90 -14.29
CA LEU A 81 -2.06 -10.07 -13.20
C LEU A 81 -3.07 -9.03 -13.71
N GLN A 82 -2.88 -8.53 -14.93
CA GLN A 82 -3.80 -7.58 -15.55
C GLN A 82 -5.15 -8.23 -15.87
N GLU A 83 -5.14 -9.45 -16.39
CA GLU A 83 -6.38 -10.21 -16.63
C GLU A 83 -7.14 -10.47 -15.33
N LYS A 84 -6.43 -10.77 -14.22
CA LYS A 84 -7.08 -10.89 -12.90
C LYS A 84 -7.73 -9.58 -12.43
N ARG A 85 -7.09 -8.43 -12.68
CA ARG A 85 -7.66 -7.11 -12.34
C ARG A 85 -8.94 -6.84 -13.13
N ARG A 86 -8.92 -7.13 -14.44
CA ARG A 86 -10.10 -7.03 -15.32
C ARG A 86 -11.23 -7.90 -14.78
N LYS A 87 -10.95 -9.19 -14.53
CA LYS A 87 -11.93 -10.12 -13.92
C LYS A 87 -12.55 -9.60 -12.63
N TYR A 88 -11.75 -9.09 -11.70
CA TYR A 88 -12.29 -8.60 -10.42
C TYR A 88 -13.01 -7.24 -10.52
N LEU A 89 -12.75 -6.46 -11.58
CA LEU A 89 -13.30 -5.12 -11.82
C LEU A 89 -13.24 -4.24 -10.56
N TYR A 90 -12.11 -4.25 -9.85
CA TYR A 90 -12.03 -3.69 -8.50
C TYR A 90 -11.32 -2.34 -8.45
N ARG A 91 -11.84 -1.44 -7.61
CA ARG A 91 -11.19 -0.20 -7.17
C ARG A 91 -11.73 0.20 -5.80
N ASP A 92 -10.85 0.64 -4.91
CA ASP A 92 -11.29 1.23 -3.65
C ASP A 92 -12.04 2.56 -3.90
N PRO A 93 -13.21 2.78 -3.26
CA PRO A 93 -13.91 4.04 -3.39
C PRO A 93 -13.11 5.18 -2.72
N VAL A 94 -13.32 6.41 -3.18
CA VAL A 94 -12.56 7.56 -2.67
C VAL A 94 -13.27 8.12 -1.45
N GLY A 95 -12.67 7.92 -0.27
CA GLY A 95 -13.18 8.40 1.02
C GLY A 95 -13.82 7.28 1.86
N ALA A 96 -13.69 7.38 3.17
CA ALA A 96 -14.13 6.33 4.10
C ALA A 96 -15.64 6.29 4.34
N ASN A 97 -16.37 7.36 3.99
CA ASN A 97 -17.80 7.54 4.29
C ASN A 97 -18.71 7.35 3.07
N VAL A 98 -18.22 6.69 2.02
CA VAL A 98 -19.03 6.39 0.83
C VAL A 98 -19.99 5.23 1.10
N THR A 99 -21.22 5.37 0.62
CA THR A 99 -22.30 4.36 0.69
C THR A 99 -22.44 3.64 -0.66
N TRP A 100 -21.33 3.43 -1.36
CA TRP A 100 -21.27 2.76 -2.65
C TRP A 100 -19.85 2.24 -2.91
N SER A 101 -19.74 1.26 -3.81
CA SER A 101 -18.47 0.69 -4.27
C SER A 101 -18.45 0.63 -5.79
N TYR A 102 -17.25 0.55 -6.37
CA TYR A 102 -17.06 0.38 -7.81
C TYR A 102 -17.39 -1.04 -8.32
N SER A 103 -17.18 -2.03 -7.45
CA SER A 103 -17.33 -3.45 -7.73
C SER A 103 -18.29 -4.05 -6.71
N PRO A 104 -19.05 -5.09 -7.07
CA PRO A 104 -19.84 -5.86 -6.12
C PRO A 104 -18.91 -6.79 -5.31
N THR A 105 -18.00 -6.20 -4.53
CA THR A 105 -17.01 -6.90 -3.71
C THR A 105 -16.94 -6.28 -2.32
N TYR A 106 -17.05 -7.11 -1.28
CA TYR A 106 -17.00 -6.71 0.13
C TYR A 106 -15.78 -7.31 0.83
N LYS A 107 -15.02 -6.47 1.55
CA LYS A 107 -13.83 -6.90 2.30
C LYS A 107 -14.25 -7.44 3.67
N LEU A 108 -14.18 -8.76 3.86
CA LEU A 108 -14.47 -9.41 5.16
C LEU A 108 -13.29 -9.29 6.14
N GLY A 109 -12.06 -9.37 5.61
CA GLY A 109 -10.83 -9.38 6.39
C GLY A 109 -10.54 -10.75 6.98
N SER A 110 -9.62 -10.80 7.95
CA SER A 110 -9.28 -12.03 8.67
C SER A 110 -10.31 -12.30 9.78
N PRO A 111 -10.81 -13.55 9.90
CA PRO A 111 -11.81 -13.89 10.91
C PRO A 111 -11.22 -13.83 12.31
N LYS A 112 -11.91 -13.15 13.23
CA LYS A 112 -11.74 -13.31 14.67
C LYS A 112 -12.89 -14.13 15.23
N LYS A 113 -12.68 -14.84 16.33
CA LYS A 113 -13.74 -15.65 16.98
C LYS A 113 -15.03 -14.85 17.21
N ALA A 114 -14.91 -13.68 17.83
CA ALA A 114 -16.05 -12.79 18.07
C ALA A 114 -16.71 -12.25 16.79
N ASP A 115 -15.97 -12.13 15.69
CA ASP A 115 -16.54 -11.68 14.42
C ASP A 115 -17.41 -12.77 13.76
N ARG A 116 -17.03 -14.03 13.93
CA ARG A 116 -17.77 -15.20 13.42
C ARG A 116 -19.05 -15.42 14.22
N GLU A 117 -18.97 -15.33 15.55
CA GLU A 117 -20.14 -15.41 16.45
C GLU A 117 -21.16 -14.31 16.09
N LYS A 118 -20.70 -13.06 15.93
CA LYS A 118 -21.55 -11.95 15.48
C LYS A 118 -22.25 -12.24 14.15
N LEU A 119 -21.54 -12.76 13.14
CA LEU A 119 -22.13 -13.06 11.85
C LEU A 119 -23.27 -14.09 11.96
N LEU A 120 -23.14 -15.08 12.84
CA LEU A 120 -24.17 -16.11 13.07
C LEU A 120 -25.41 -15.55 13.78
N GLU A 121 -25.24 -14.53 14.63
CA GLU A 121 -26.29 -13.83 15.36
C GLU A 121 -26.98 -12.70 14.55
N GLU A 122 -26.45 -12.35 13.37
CA GLU A 122 -27.00 -11.30 12.51
C GLU A 122 -28.24 -11.78 11.72
N THR A 123 -29.37 -11.92 12.41
CA THR A 123 -30.69 -12.16 11.78
C THR A 123 -31.41 -10.85 11.45
N GLU A 124 -31.42 -9.90 12.38
CA GLU A 124 -32.02 -8.57 12.24
C GLU A 124 -30.93 -7.52 11.96
N TRP A 125 -30.39 -7.54 10.74
CA TRP A 125 -29.25 -6.69 10.37
C TRP A 125 -29.66 -5.26 9.99
N LYS A 126 -30.90 -5.02 9.55
CA LYS A 126 -31.35 -3.71 9.04
C LYS A 126 -31.24 -2.58 10.07
N ASP A 127 -31.45 -2.89 11.35
CA ASP A 127 -31.43 -1.90 12.44
C ASP A 127 -30.05 -1.76 13.12
N LYS A 128 -29.11 -2.64 12.79
CA LYS A 128 -27.78 -2.67 13.41
C LYS A 128 -26.74 -2.11 12.44
N GLN A 129 -26.48 -0.80 12.53
CA GLN A 129 -25.52 -0.11 11.66
C GLN A 129 -24.11 -0.73 11.68
N ASP A 130 -23.75 -1.37 12.78
CA ASP A 130 -22.47 -2.01 12.95
C ASP A 130 -22.38 -3.43 12.40
N SER A 131 -23.51 -4.06 12.06
CA SER A 131 -23.58 -5.40 11.49
C SER A 131 -22.87 -5.47 10.14
N ARG A 132 -22.32 -6.64 9.82
CA ARG A 132 -21.62 -6.88 8.56
C ARG A 132 -22.61 -6.86 7.40
N PHE A 133 -23.79 -7.44 7.57
CA PHE A 133 -24.84 -7.40 6.55
C PHE A 133 -25.35 -5.99 6.26
N TYR A 134 -25.51 -5.12 7.28
CA TYR A 134 -25.85 -3.71 7.04
C TYR A 134 -24.76 -2.99 6.25
N LYS A 135 -23.49 -3.19 6.61
CA LYS A 135 -22.34 -2.59 5.91
C LYS A 135 -22.23 -3.10 4.48
N LEU A 136 -22.47 -4.39 4.24
CA LEU A 136 -22.52 -4.99 2.90
C LEU A 136 -23.64 -4.37 2.06
N TYR A 137 -24.87 -4.36 2.57
CA TYR A 137 -26.02 -3.77 1.89
C TYR A 137 -25.76 -2.31 1.51
N ASN A 138 -25.42 -1.48 2.50
CA ASN A 138 -25.30 -0.04 2.29
C ASN A 138 -24.07 0.40 1.51
N ARG A 139 -22.96 -0.36 1.55
CA ARG A 139 -21.72 0.06 0.88
C ARG A 139 -21.51 -0.59 -0.47
N VAL A 140 -22.19 -1.70 -0.76
CA VAL A 140 -21.93 -2.50 -1.96
C VAL A 140 -23.18 -2.67 -2.81
N LEU A 141 -24.26 -3.20 -2.24
CA LEU A 141 -25.39 -3.70 -3.04
C LEU A 141 -26.48 -2.65 -3.31
N ALA A 142 -26.83 -1.81 -2.34
CA ALA A 142 -27.97 -0.89 -2.46
C ALA A 142 -27.80 0.14 -3.58
N ASP A 143 -26.56 0.56 -3.87
CA ASP A 143 -26.30 1.52 -4.95
C ASP A 143 -26.39 0.89 -6.35
N LEU A 144 -26.13 -0.42 -6.48
CA LEU A 144 -26.27 -1.15 -7.73
C LEU A 144 -27.74 -1.24 -8.15
N GLU A 145 -28.65 -1.46 -7.21
CA GLU A 145 -30.09 -1.40 -7.48
C GLU A 145 -30.57 0.03 -7.79
N ARG A 146 -30.08 1.02 -7.03
CA ARG A 146 -30.42 2.43 -7.24
C ARG A 146 -30.04 2.94 -8.63
N GLU A 147 -28.88 2.52 -9.14
CA GLU A 147 -28.39 2.89 -10.48
C GLU A 147 -28.88 1.93 -11.58
N GLY A 148 -29.76 0.99 -11.24
CA GLY A 148 -30.45 0.11 -12.20
C GLY A 148 -29.64 -1.10 -12.69
N VAL A 149 -28.48 -1.38 -12.09
CA VAL A 149 -27.68 -2.59 -12.36
C VAL A 149 -28.44 -3.83 -11.90
N PHE A 150 -28.99 -3.79 -10.70
CA PHE A 150 -29.94 -4.79 -10.22
C PHE A 150 -31.36 -4.32 -10.47
N SER A 151 -32.25 -5.26 -10.82
CA SER A 151 -33.69 -5.00 -10.86
C SER A 151 -34.24 -4.71 -9.45
N LYS A 152 -35.37 -4.00 -9.38
CA LYS A 152 -35.97 -3.62 -8.10
C LYS A 152 -36.42 -4.87 -7.33
N GLY A 153 -35.97 -5.00 -6.09
CA GLY A 153 -36.21 -6.13 -5.19
C GLY A 153 -35.10 -7.18 -5.19
N SER A 154 -34.18 -7.15 -6.18
CA SER A 154 -33.09 -8.14 -6.26
C SER A 154 -32.13 -8.02 -5.06
N VAL A 155 -31.86 -6.82 -4.55
CA VAL A 155 -30.94 -6.68 -3.41
C VAL A 155 -31.56 -7.21 -2.12
N ASP A 156 -32.84 -6.95 -1.86
CA ASP A 156 -33.53 -7.52 -0.70
C ASP A 156 -33.56 -9.06 -0.76
N LEU A 157 -33.76 -9.64 -1.95
CA LEU A 157 -33.69 -11.07 -2.17
C LEU A 157 -32.30 -11.64 -1.87
N ILE A 158 -31.24 -11.03 -2.45
CA ILE A 158 -29.84 -11.43 -2.19
C ILE A 158 -29.57 -11.40 -0.69
N MET A 159 -29.92 -10.32 0.00
CA MET A 159 -29.68 -10.19 1.43
C MET A 159 -30.43 -11.24 2.25
N THR A 160 -31.67 -11.55 1.88
CA THR A 160 -32.47 -12.59 2.54
C THR A 160 -31.79 -13.95 2.42
N LYS A 161 -31.37 -14.32 1.20
CA LYS A 161 -30.66 -15.58 0.93
C LYS A 161 -29.29 -15.66 1.61
N LEU A 162 -28.56 -14.55 1.69
CA LEU A 162 -27.29 -14.50 2.42
C LEU A 162 -27.47 -14.73 3.93
N VAL A 163 -28.53 -14.18 4.53
CA VAL A 163 -28.84 -14.38 5.96
C VAL A 163 -29.24 -15.83 6.22
N GLU A 164 -30.01 -16.45 5.32
CA GLU A 164 -30.35 -17.88 5.38
C GLU A 164 -29.07 -18.75 5.32
N ARG A 165 -28.11 -18.39 4.46
CA ARG A 165 -26.83 -19.11 4.27
C ARG A 165 -25.66 -18.59 5.11
N ARG A 166 -25.92 -17.81 6.17
CA ARG A 166 -24.85 -17.22 7.01
C ARG A 166 -23.93 -18.25 7.66
N GLY A 167 -24.44 -19.45 7.96
CA GLY A 167 -23.66 -20.58 8.48
C GLY A 167 -22.58 -21.03 7.50
N GLU A 168 -22.95 -21.25 6.24
CA GLU A 168 -22.05 -21.61 5.15
C GLU A 168 -20.95 -20.55 4.96
N ILE A 169 -21.31 -19.26 4.95
CA ILE A 169 -20.34 -18.16 4.85
C ILE A 169 -19.37 -18.18 6.04
N CYS A 170 -19.88 -18.44 7.26
CA CYS A 170 -19.07 -18.50 8.48
C CYS A 170 -18.10 -19.69 8.49
N ASP A 171 -18.47 -20.81 7.87
CA ASP A 171 -17.62 -22.00 7.75
C ASP A 171 -16.50 -21.79 6.72
N LEU A 172 -16.83 -21.16 5.59
CA LEU A 172 -15.83 -20.76 4.59
C LEU A 172 -14.88 -19.69 5.14
N TRP A 173 -15.37 -18.80 6.02
CA TRP A 173 -14.62 -17.74 6.68
C TRP A 173 -14.04 -18.17 8.04
N SER A 174 -13.15 -19.16 8.03
CA SER A 174 -12.66 -19.83 9.24
C SER A 174 -11.18 -19.60 9.58
N ASP A 175 -10.30 -19.38 8.59
CA ASP A 175 -8.84 -19.31 8.82
C ASP A 175 -8.38 -17.89 9.25
N PRO A 176 -7.93 -17.69 10.51
CA PRO A 176 -7.51 -16.38 11.01
C PRO A 176 -6.20 -15.87 10.37
N LYS A 177 -5.41 -16.74 9.74
CA LYS A 177 -4.15 -16.35 9.08
C LYS A 177 -4.40 -15.71 7.71
N ARG A 178 -5.57 -15.94 7.13
CA ARG A 178 -5.93 -15.48 5.79
C ARG A 178 -6.89 -14.31 5.84
N SER A 179 -6.84 -13.46 4.81
CA SER A 179 -7.82 -12.40 4.60
C SER A 179 -8.82 -12.81 3.53
N TYR A 180 -10.09 -12.51 3.75
CA TYR A 180 -11.19 -12.91 2.88
C TYR A 180 -11.90 -11.70 2.26
N ILE A 181 -12.40 -11.91 1.05
CA ILE A 181 -13.38 -11.03 0.40
C ILE A 181 -14.61 -11.84 0.00
N LEU A 182 -15.77 -11.19 0.01
CA LEU A 182 -17.01 -11.69 -0.56
C LEU A 182 -17.21 -11.03 -1.93
N MET A 183 -17.28 -11.82 -2.99
CA MET A 183 -17.40 -11.33 -4.37
C MET A 183 -18.66 -11.87 -5.00
N PHE A 184 -19.46 -10.99 -5.56
CA PHE A 184 -20.71 -11.36 -6.22
C PHE A 184 -20.45 -11.43 -7.73
N GLY A 185 -20.82 -12.56 -8.32
CA GLY A 185 -20.80 -12.78 -9.76
C GLY A 185 -22.05 -13.55 -10.14
N CYS A 186 -22.22 -13.85 -11.42
CA CYS A 186 -23.38 -14.59 -11.90
C CYS A 186 -23.00 -16.03 -12.25
N GLU A 187 -23.92 -16.95 -12.09
CA GLU A 187 -23.83 -18.26 -12.71
C GLU A 187 -24.25 -18.18 -14.18
N ASP A 188 -23.42 -18.70 -15.08
CA ASP A 188 -23.82 -19.03 -16.45
C ASP A 188 -23.32 -20.43 -16.77
N LYS A 189 -24.24 -21.36 -17.08
CA LYS A 189 -23.93 -22.75 -17.45
C LYS A 189 -22.93 -23.43 -16.50
N SER A 190 -23.15 -23.26 -15.19
CA SER A 190 -22.28 -23.78 -14.12
C SER A 190 -20.87 -23.19 -14.02
N VAL A 191 -20.61 -22.10 -14.75
CA VAL A 191 -19.39 -21.29 -14.66
C VAL A 191 -19.68 -20.01 -13.89
N PHE A 192 -18.71 -19.57 -13.07
CA PHE A 192 -18.81 -18.30 -12.37
C PHE A 192 -18.31 -17.19 -13.27
N LEU A 193 -19.22 -16.30 -13.67
CA LEU A 193 -18.88 -15.04 -14.30
C LEU A 193 -18.42 -14.06 -13.23
N TYR A 194 -17.18 -13.60 -13.34
CA TYR A 194 -16.65 -12.59 -12.43
C TYR A 194 -17.24 -11.21 -12.76
N PRO A 195 -17.15 -10.22 -11.85
CA PRO A 195 -17.67 -8.88 -12.10
C PRO A 195 -17.22 -8.24 -13.42
N GLY A 196 -15.98 -8.51 -13.84
CA GLY A 196 -15.42 -8.02 -15.10
C GLY A 196 -15.91 -8.75 -16.35
N ASP A 197 -16.62 -9.87 -16.21
CA ASP A 197 -17.22 -10.60 -17.32
C ASP A 197 -18.68 -10.17 -17.56
N ILE A 198 -19.24 -9.33 -16.67
CA ILE A 198 -20.67 -8.98 -16.64
C ILE A 198 -20.87 -7.53 -17.13
N PRO A 199 -21.52 -7.31 -18.29
CA PRO A 199 -21.67 -5.98 -18.89
C PRO A 199 -22.33 -4.93 -18.00
N ALA A 200 -23.30 -5.33 -17.17
CA ALA A 200 -23.99 -4.43 -16.24
C ALA A 200 -23.01 -3.82 -15.21
N PHE A 201 -22.11 -4.64 -14.65
CA PHE A 201 -21.11 -4.16 -13.68
C PHE A 201 -20.03 -3.30 -14.35
N ILE A 202 -19.56 -3.65 -15.54
CA ILE A 202 -18.59 -2.85 -16.30
C ILE A 202 -19.16 -1.46 -16.61
N SER A 203 -20.41 -1.42 -17.08
CA SER A 203 -21.11 -0.17 -17.42
C SER A 203 -21.27 0.73 -16.19
N TYR A 204 -21.66 0.15 -15.06
CA TYR A 204 -21.75 0.85 -13.78
C TYR A 204 -20.38 1.40 -13.32
N PHE A 205 -19.32 0.61 -13.43
CA PHE A 205 -17.97 1.04 -13.07
C PHE A 205 -17.53 2.27 -13.89
N ARG A 206 -17.73 2.23 -15.21
CA ARG A 206 -17.47 3.35 -16.13
C ARG A 206 -18.28 4.59 -15.75
N GLN A 207 -19.57 4.43 -15.49
CA GLN A 207 -20.45 5.53 -15.10
C GLN A 207 -19.97 6.19 -13.79
N LYS A 208 -19.56 5.40 -12.79
CA LYS A 208 -19.04 5.94 -11.52
C LYS A 208 -17.67 6.62 -11.66
N LEU A 209 -16.84 6.20 -12.62
CA LEU A 209 -15.62 6.93 -12.96
C LEU A 209 -15.95 8.26 -13.64
N ALA A 210 -16.83 8.27 -14.64
CA ALA A 210 -17.21 9.48 -15.36
C ALA A 210 -17.91 10.53 -14.47
N LYS A 211 -18.77 10.09 -13.52
CA LYS A 211 -19.44 11.00 -12.56
C LYS A 211 -18.45 11.75 -11.65
N LYS A 212 -17.20 11.28 -11.49
CA LYS A 212 -16.16 12.03 -10.75
C LYS A 212 -15.57 13.19 -11.55
N SER A 213 -15.77 13.20 -12.86
CA SER A 213 -15.21 14.18 -13.78
C SER A 213 -16.17 15.34 -14.09
N GLY A 214 -17.21 15.54 -13.29
CA GLY A 214 -18.28 16.49 -13.59
C GLY A 214 -17.89 17.98 -13.54
N GLY A 215 -17.90 18.61 -14.73
CA GLY A 215 -18.30 19.99 -15.03
C GLY A 215 -17.67 21.11 -14.21
N GLY A 216 -16.43 21.50 -14.54
CA GLY A 216 -15.77 22.67 -13.97
C GLY A 216 -15.02 23.48 -15.03
N ASP A 217 -14.58 24.67 -14.62
CA ASP A 217 -13.69 25.53 -15.42
C ASP A 217 -12.51 24.74 -15.99
N LEU A 218 -12.00 25.17 -17.14
CA LEU A 218 -10.80 24.59 -17.75
C LEU A 218 -9.63 24.68 -16.76
N ILE A 219 -9.17 23.54 -16.23
CA ILE A 219 -8.09 23.48 -15.24
C ILE A 219 -6.83 22.91 -15.90
N LYS A 220 -5.70 23.58 -15.67
CA LYS A 220 -4.39 23.11 -16.13
C LYS A 220 -3.83 22.07 -15.17
N CYS A 221 -3.48 20.89 -15.69
CA CYS A 221 -2.82 19.83 -14.95
C CYS A 221 -1.47 20.31 -14.39
N SER A 222 -1.24 20.12 -13.09
CA SER A 222 -0.01 20.51 -12.40
C SER A 222 1.19 19.61 -12.72
N PHE A 223 0.95 18.45 -13.34
CA PHE A 223 2.00 17.50 -13.71
C PHE A 223 2.39 17.62 -15.18
N CYS A 224 1.46 17.35 -16.12
CA CYS A 224 1.76 17.38 -17.57
C CYS A 224 1.49 18.74 -18.24
N GLY A 225 0.79 19.67 -17.58
CA GLY A 225 0.45 20.97 -18.16
C GLY A 225 -0.72 20.97 -19.15
N CYS A 226 -1.34 19.83 -19.46
CA CYS A 226 -2.54 19.77 -20.32
C CYS A 226 -3.74 20.42 -19.62
N SER A 227 -4.61 21.07 -20.40
CA SER A 227 -5.86 21.66 -19.90
C SER A 227 -7.03 20.71 -20.12
N GLU A 228 -7.85 20.50 -19.10
CA GLU A 228 -9.02 19.62 -19.14
C GLU A 228 -10.17 20.23 -18.31
N GLU A 229 -11.42 20.03 -18.72
CA GLU A 229 -12.62 20.51 -18.00
C GLU A 229 -12.87 19.72 -16.71
N SER A 230 -12.27 18.54 -16.61
CA SER A 230 -12.34 17.68 -15.44
C SER A 230 -10.94 17.41 -14.89
N SER A 231 -10.70 17.79 -13.64
CA SER A 231 -9.45 17.46 -12.96
C SER A 231 -9.70 16.66 -11.69
N ALA A 232 -8.99 15.56 -11.52
CA ALA A 232 -8.88 14.89 -10.23
C ALA A 232 -7.92 15.67 -9.33
N SER A 233 -8.04 15.49 -8.02
CA SER A 233 -7.05 16.01 -7.07
C SER A 233 -5.96 14.97 -6.88
N PHE A 234 -4.71 15.40 -6.72
CA PHE A 234 -3.63 14.48 -6.34
C PHE A 234 -3.91 13.71 -5.02
N SER A 235 -4.74 14.27 -4.15
CA SER A 235 -5.23 13.62 -2.93
C SER A 235 -6.09 12.38 -3.16
N ASP A 236 -6.61 12.20 -4.37
CA ASP A 236 -7.33 11.00 -4.79
C ASP A 236 -6.38 9.81 -4.91
N VAL A 237 -5.12 10.06 -5.30
CA VAL A 237 -4.06 9.05 -5.40
C VAL A 237 -3.34 8.91 -4.06
N PHE A 238 -2.78 9.99 -3.52
CA PHE A 238 -1.94 9.96 -2.31
C PHE A 238 -2.60 10.64 -1.13
N LYS A 239 -2.84 9.87 -0.05
CA LYS A 239 -3.56 10.36 1.14
C LYS A 239 -2.66 11.15 2.09
N PHE A 240 -1.38 11.33 1.77
CA PHE A 240 -0.51 12.29 2.45
C PHE A 240 -0.69 13.71 1.93
N SER A 241 -1.28 13.91 0.75
CA SER A 241 -1.59 15.26 0.25
C SER A 241 -2.84 15.84 0.92
N THR A 242 -3.09 15.46 2.18
CA THR A 242 -4.27 15.88 2.92
C THR A 242 -4.24 17.36 3.24
N PHE A 243 -5.37 17.96 2.94
CA PHE A 243 -5.66 19.38 3.04
C PHE A 243 -5.97 19.87 4.46
N ASP A 244 -5.69 19.07 5.48
CA ASP A 244 -5.97 19.38 6.90
C ASP A 244 -4.90 20.29 7.54
N LYS A 245 -3.83 20.64 6.80
CA LYS A 245 -2.89 21.67 7.24
C LYS A 245 -3.39 23.04 6.79
N VAL A 246 -3.48 23.98 7.75
CA VAL A 246 -4.10 25.32 7.68
C VAL A 246 -3.59 26.21 6.53
N SER A 247 -2.51 25.81 5.84
CA SER A 247 -1.87 26.58 4.76
C SER A 247 -2.01 25.97 3.36
N PHE A 248 -2.66 24.80 3.20
CA PHE A 248 -2.73 24.08 1.91
C PHE A 248 -4.02 24.31 1.12
N LEU A 249 -5.09 24.80 1.74
CA LEU A 249 -6.34 25.13 1.07
C LEU A 249 -6.45 26.64 0.85
N PRO A 250 -6.60 27.12 -0.41
CA PRO A 250 -6.96 28.50 -0.66
C PRO A 250 -8.20 28.89 0.16
N GLY A 251 -8.03 29.83 1.10
CA GLY A 251 -9.10 30.30 1.98
C GLY A 251 -9.69 29.24 2.94
N ASN A 252 -8.97 28.14 3.21
CA ASN A 252 -9.43 27.03 4.07
C ASN A 252 -10.79 26.42 3.64
N ASN A 253 -11.15 26.57 2.37
CA ASN A 253 -12.46 26.16 1.85
C ASN A 253 -12.37 24.77 1.22
N LYS A 254 -13.09 23.80 1.79
CA LYS A 254 -13.14 22.41 1.30
C LYS A 254 -13.70 22.29 -0.13
N LYS A 255 -14.43 23.30 -0.64
CA LYS A 255 -14.91 23.35 -2.03
C LYS A 255 -13.78 23.58 -3.05
N HIS A 256 -12.60 24.02 -2.61
CA HIS A 256 -11.44 24.25 -3.48
C HIS A 256 -10.42 23.11 -3.46
N LYS A 257 -10.74 21.96 -2.84
CA LYS A 257 -9.87 20.78 -2.82
C LYS A 257 -9.42 20.35 -4.22
N ASN A 258 -10.32 20.39 -5.20
CA ASN A 258 -10.04 20.01 -6.58
C ASN A 258 -9.13 21.02 -7.31
N LYS A 259 -8.91 22.21 -6.74
CA LYS A 259 -8.00 23.24 -7.25
C LYS A 259 -6.58 23.14 -6.68
N VAL A 260 -6.36 22.30 -5.67
CA VAL A 260 -5.04 22.12 -5.06
C VAL A 260 -4.35 20.92 -5.70
N PHE A 261 -3.30 21.21 -6.46
CA PHE A 261 -2.57 20.25 -7.29
C PHE A 261 -3.50 19.43 -8.21
N PRO A 262 -4.25 20.09 -9.12
CA PRO A 262 -5.11 19.41 -10.07
C PRO A 262 -4.28 18.56 -11.04
N ILE A 263 -4.78 17.36 -11.35
CA ILE A 263 -4.20 16.46 -12.33
C ILE A 263 -5.26 16.05 -13.36
N CYS A 264 -4.89 15.96 -14.63
CA CYS A 264 -5.78 15.47 -15.69
C CYS A 264 -6.11 13.99 -15.47
N GLN A 265 -7.17 13.50 -16.10
CA GLN A 265 -7.61 12.10 -15.95
C GLN A 265 -6.51 11.11 -16.31
N GLN A 266 -5.76 11.38 -17.39
CA GLN A 266 -4.66 10.53 -17.82
C GLN A 266 -3.55 10.47 -16.76
N CYS A 267 -3.18 11.59 -16.16
CA CYS A 267 -2.19 11.61 -15.08
C CYS A 267 -2.69 10.88 -13.84
N ASN A 268 -3.95 11.09 -13.46
CA ASN A 268 -4.57 10.37 -12.35
C ASN A 268 -4.57 8.86 -12.55
N ALA A 269 -4.85 8.42 -13.78
CA ALA A 269 -4.82 7.02 -14.18
C ALA A 269 -3.40 6.44 -14.00
N MET A 270 -2.38 7.10 -14.56
CA MET A 270 -0.98 6.67 -14.48
C MET A 270 -0.46 6.67 -13.04
N PHE A 271 -0.78 7.70 -12.25
CA PHE A 271 -0.42 7.75 -10.84
C PHE A 271 -1.12 6.67 -10.01
N THR A 272 -2.40 6.40 -10.26
CA THR A 272 -3.11 5.30 -9.60
C THR A 272 -2.43 3.97 -9.91
N LYS A 273 -2.16 3.71 -11.19
CA LYS A 273 -1.48 2.48 -11.64
C LYS A 273 -0.10 2.34 -11.01
N GLY A 274 0.71 3.41 -11.07
CA GLY A 274 2.05 3.46 -10.50
C GLY A 274 2.05 3.24 -8.98
N LYS A 275 1.11 3.85 -8.25
CA LYS A 275 0.95 3.63 -6.81
C LYS A 275 0.56 2.20 -6.46
N ASP A 276 -0.30 1.58 -7.25
CA ASP A 276 -0.67 0.18 -7.06
C ASP A 276 0.52 -0.76 -7.33
N VAL A 277 1.30 -0.50 -8.38
CA VAL A 277 2.57 -1.22 -8.63
C VAL A 277 3.55 -1.04 -7.47
N LEU A 278 3.73 0.20 -7.00
CA LEU A 278 4.60 0.53 -5.87
C LEU A 278 4.23 -0.26 -4.62
N ARG A 279 2.95 -0.27 -4.24
CA ARG A 279 2.46 -0.98 -3.05
C ARG A 279 2.62 -2.50 -3.15
N ASN A 280 2.44 -3.06 -4.33
CA ASN A 280 2.47 -4.51 -4.53
C ASN A 280 3.87 -5.07 -4.75
N LYS A 281 4.77 -4.30 -5.40
CA LYS A 281 6.09 -4.78 -5.80
C LYS A 281 7.24 -4.11 -5.05
N PHE A 282 7.06 -2.90 -4.53
CA PHE A 282 8.16 -2.02 -4.11
C PHE A 282 7.96 -1.38 -2.72
N SER A 283 7.13 -1.99 -1.87
CA SER A 283 6.90 -1.55 -0.49
C SER A 283 7.40 -2.62 0.48
N ASN A 284 8.10 -2.21 1.54
CA ASN A 284 8.57 -3.07 2.62
C ASN A 284 8.24 -2.46 3.99
N GLY A 285 7.60 -3.23 4.87
CA GLY A 285 7.25 -2.81 6.23
C GLY A 285 7.95 -3.61 7.34
N SER A 286 9.00 -4.38 7.02
CA SER A 286 9.65 -5.29 7.99
C SER A 286 10.89 -4.70 8.66
N ILE A 287 11.51 -3.67 8.09
CA ILE A 287 12.77 -3.11 8.62
C ILE A 287 12.54 -2.29 9.89
N ILE A 288 11.56 -1.40 9.87
CA ILE A 288 11.24 -0.50 11.00
C ILE A 288 9.79 -0.76 11.41
N ASN A 289 9.58 -1.22 12.64
CA ASN A 289 8.24 -1.56 13.11
C ASN A 289 7.29 -0.37 13.02
N GLY A 290 6.11 -0.58 12.42
CA GLY A 290 5.09 0.45 12.23
C GLY A 290 5.34 1.41 11.05
N ILE A 291 6.48 1.31 10.37
CA ILE A 291 6.85 2.19 9.24
C ILE A 291 6.95 1.38 7.96
N ASN A 292 6.25 1.82 6.92
CA ASN A 292 6.39 1.32 5.57
C ASN A 292 7.47 2.12 4.83
N ILE A 293 8.27 1.41 4.04
CA ILE A 293 9.32 1.96 3.19
C ILE A 293 8.94 1.63 1.74
N ASP A 294 8.48 2.64 1.02
CA ASP A 294 8.28 2.57 -0.42
C ASP A 294 9.61 2.88 -1.11
N VAL A 295 10.02 2.04 -2.05
CA VAL A 295 11.28 2.18 -2.81
C VAL A 295 10.95 2.29 -4.29
N VAL A 296 10.84 3.52 -4.81
CA VAL A 296 10.51 3.74 -6.23
C VAL A 296 11.80 3.72 -7.04
N PRO A 297 12.00 2.73 -7.93
CA PRO A 297 13.17 2.72 -8.79
C PRO A 297 12.98 3.62 -10.01
N GLU A 298 14.00 4.40 -10.35
CA GLU A 298 14.07 5.23 -11.55
C GLU A 298 15.30 4.85 -12.39
N LEU A 299 15.10 4.72 -13.70
CA LEU A 299 16.17 4.41 -14.66
C LEU A 299 16.82 5.71 -15.14
N ILE A 300 18.12 5.84 -14.94
CA ILE A 300 18.88 7.06 -15.27
C ILE A 300 18.89 7.33 -16.78
N PHE A 301 18.94 6.28 -17.61
CA PHE A 301 19.08 6.40 -19.07
C PHE A 301 17.74 6.37 -19.83
N GLY A 302 16.62 6.50 -19.11
CA GLY A 302 15.29 6.39 -19.69
C GLY A 302 14.91 4.96 -20.10
N HIS A 303 13.63 4.79 -20.43
CA HIS A 303 13.03 3.46 -20.61
C HIS A 303 13.37 2.79 -21.95
N GLU A 304 13.70 3.57 -22.98
CA GLU A 304 13.94 3.07 -24.33
C GLU A 304 15.19 2.18 -24.44
N GLN A 305 16.05 2.22 -23.43
CA GLN A 305 17.29 1.44 -23.37
C GLN A 305 17.21 0.24 -22.41
N LEU A 306 16.02 -0.16 -21.91
CA LEU A 306 15.87 -1.33 -21.03
C LEU A 306 16.48 -2.62 -21.60
N ALA A 307 16.51 -2.78 -22.93
CA ALA A 307 17.17 -3.90 -23.61
C ALA A 307 18.71 -3.84 -23.56
N ALA A 308 19.27 -2.66 -23.30
CA ALA A 308 20.71 -2.42 -23.12
C ALA A 308 21.12 -2.34 -21.63
N VAL A 309 20.17 -2.39 -20.69
CA VAL A 309 20.45 -2.45 -19.25
C VAL A 309 20.68 -3.90 -18.83
N ALA A 310 21.64 -4.13 -17.94
CA ALA A 310 21.96 -5.45 -17.39
C ALA A 310 20.70 -6.24 -16.95
N ASP A 311 20.68 -7.54 -17.24
CA ASP A 311 19.55 -8.45 -16.96
C ASP A 311 19.03 -8.34 -15.52
N ASN A 312 19.94 -8.16 -14.56
CA ASN A 312 19.61 -8.02 -13.14
C ASN A 312 18.70 -6.81 -12.84
N VAL A 313 18.87 -5.69 -13.54
CA VAL A 313 18.03 -4.50 -13.37
C VAL A 313 16.67 -4.71 -14.01
N SER A 314 16.63 -5.31 -15.21
CA SER A 314 15.38 -5.68 -15.89
C SER A 314 14.54 -6.62 -15.02
N ASP A 315 15.18 -7.62 -14.43
CA ASP A 315 14.58 -8.56 -13.50
C ASP A 315 14.07 -7.87 -12.23
N PHE A 316 14.85 -6.98 -11.63
CA PHE A 316 14.43 -6.23 -10.46
C PHE A 316 13.19 -5.36 -10.73
N ILE A 317 13.14 -4.64 -11.86
CA ILE A 317 11.96 -3.82 -12.16
C ILE A 317 10.72 -4.69 -12.42
N LYS A 318 10.88 -5.89 -13.01
CA LYS A 318 9.76 -6.81 -13.24
C LYS A 318 9.28 -7.48 -11.95
N LYS A 319 10.21 -7.96 -11.13
CA LYS A 319 9.92 -8.81 -9.95
C LYS A 319 9.64 -7.99 -8.70
N GLY A 320 10.28 -6.84 -8.52
CA GLY A 320 10.18 -6.02 -7.31
C GLY A 320 11.03 -6.55 -6.14
N LEU A 321 10.65 -6.17 -4.92
CA LEU A 321 11.29 -6.47 -3.64
C LEU A 321 10.91 -7.82 -3.01
N ARG A 322 10.41 -8.79 -3.80
CA ARG A 322 9.72 -10.01 -3.30
C ARG A 322 10.37 -10.61 -2.05
N ILE A 323 9.68 -10.47 -0.91
CA ILE A 323 10.05 -10.94 0.45
C ILE A 323 11.54 -10.80 0.77
N GLU A 324 12.17 -9.70 0.34
CA GLU A 324 13.56 -9.44 0.67
C GLU A 324 13.68 -9.07 2.14
N LYS A 325 14.21 -10.00 2.94
CA LYS A 325 14.45 -9.79 4.39
C LYS A 325 15.47 -8.67 4.63
N ASN A 326 16.41 -8.50 3.70
CA ASN A 326 17.46 -7.49 3.72
C ASN A 326 17.31 -6.52 2.55
N LEU A 327 16.30 -5.66 2.64
CA LEU A 327 15.96 -4.62 1.67
C LEU A 327 17.17 -3.83 1.18
N PHE A 328 17.86 -3.14 2.07
CA PHE A 328 18.92 -2.21 1.67
C PHE A 328 20.15 -2.93 1.11
N SER A 329 20.44 -4.12 1.65
CA SER A 329 21.54 -4.96 1.15
C SER A 329 21.22 -5.54 -0.23
N PHE A 330 19.95 -5.86 -0.50
CA PHE A 330 19.48 -6.27 -1.81
C PHE A 330 19.54 -5.12 -2.82
N LEU A 331 19.12 -3.92 -2.42
CA LEU A 331 19.21 -2.72 -3.26
C LEU A 331 20.66 -2.31 -3.56
N ALA A 332 21.58 -2.50 -2.62
CA ALA A 332 23.01 -2.22 -2.79
C ALA A 332 23.69 -3.11 -3.86
N ARG A 333 23.09 -4.25 -4.19
CA ARG A 333 23.60 -5.19 -5.21
C ARG A 333 23.04 -4.92 -6.61
N GLN A 334 22.10 -3.98 -6.74
CA GLN A 334 21.54 -3.63 -8.04
C GLN A 334 22.60 -2.93 -8.90
N GLY A 335 22.49 -3.12 -10.22
CA GLY A 335 23.44 -2.62 -11.19
C GLY A 335 23.45 -1.10 -11.30
N GLU A 336 24.52 -0.58 -11.91
CA GLU A 336 24.63 0.82 -12.29
C GLU A 336 23.58 1.14 -13.39
N GLY A 337 22.99 2.35 -13.35
CA GLY A 337 21.89 2.75 -14.23
C GLY A 337 20.52 2.91 -13.55
N LEU A 338 20.47 2.70 -12.24
CA LEU A 338 19.27 2.87 -11.42
C LEU A 338 19.53 3.83 -10.26
N VAL A 339 18.54 4.64 -9.91
CA VAL A 339 18.45 5.34 -8.62
C VAL A 339 17.17 4.96 -7.90
N PHE A 340 17.19 5.08 -6.58
CA PHE A 340 16.05 4.78 -5.72
C PHE A 340 15.54 6.04 -5.05
N HIS A 341 14.23 6.21 -5.05
CA HIS A 341 13.54 7.16 -4.20
C HIS A 341 12.86 6.43 -3.06
N PHE A 342 13.18 6.82 -1.83
CA PHE A 342 12.63 6.23 -0.62
C PHE A 342 11.54 7.12 -0.04
N MET A 343 10.40 6.54 0.32
CA MET A 343 9.37 7.21 1.13
C MET A 343 9.08 6.37 2.37
N PHE A 344 9.36 6.95 3.55
CA PHE A 344 9.07 6.36 4.84
C PHE A 344 7.75 6.92 5.36
N TRP A 345 6.77 6.05 5.60
CA TRP A 345 5.43 6.48 5.95
C TRP A 345 4.70 5.50 6.87
N GLU A 346 3.80 6.01 7.71
CA GLU A 346 2.89 5.21 8.54
C GLU A 346 1.44 5.44 8.14
N LYS A 347 0.59 4.42 8.32
CA LYS A 347 -0.85 4.58 8.15
C LYS A 347 -1.45 5.12 9.45
N ASN A 348 -1.99 6.32 9.42
CA ASN A 348 -2.73 6.91 10.53
C ASN A 348 -4.20 7.07 10.12
N GLN A 349 -5.06 6.15 10.58
CA GLN A 349 -6.46 6.04 10.16
C GLN A 349 -6.60 5.97 8.62
N ALA A 350 -7.20 7.00 8.00
CA ALA A 350 -7.38 7.12 6.56
C ALA A 350 -6.27 7.96 5.88
N GLN A 351 -5.30 8.47 6.64
CA GLN A 351 -4.20 9.30 6.14
C GLN A 351 -2.89 8.51 6.06
N GLU A 352 -2.08 8.85 5.05
CA GLU A 352 -0.70 8.39 4.95
C GLU A 352 0.17 9.48 5.57
N ARG A 353 0.85 9.20 6.68
CA ARG A 353 1.76 10.17 7.29
C ARG A 353 3.17 9.89 6.81
N VAL A 354 3.69 10.77 5.97
CA VAL A 354 5.06 10.72 5.46
C VAL A 354 6.01 11.31 6.51
N HIS A 355 7.03 10.54 6.87
CA HIS A 355 8.08 10.96 7.81
C HIS A 355 9.32 11.47 7.07
N LEU A 356 9.69 10.82 5.96
CA LEU A 356 10.90 11.13 5.21
C LEU A 356 10.71 10.75 3.73
N ILE A 357 11.12 11.63 2.83
CA ILE A 357 11.34 11.32 1.42
C ILE A 357 12.83 11.57 1.13
N VAL A 358 13.48 10.61 0.48
CA VAL A 358 14.85 10.73 -0.01
C VAL A 358 14.85 10.39 -1.49
N GLU A 359 15.26 11.33 -2.32
CA GLU A 359 15.29 11.15 -3.77
C GLU A 359 16.73 10.82 -4.25
N ASP A 360 16.84 10.20 -5.42
CA ASP A 360 18.10 10.01 -6.14
C ASP A 360 19.21 9.25 -5.39
N VAL A 361 18.86 8.16 -4.70
CA VAL A 361 19.84 7.34 -3.98
C VAL A 361 20.39 6.21 -4.88
N PRO A 362 21.66 6.25 -5.29
CA PRO A 362 22.22 5.20 -6.15
C PRO A 362 22.58 3.92 -5.34
N PRO A 363 22.56 2.72 -5.96
CA PRO A 363 23.01 1.47 -5.35
C PRO A 363 24.42 1.55 -4.74
N THR A 364 25.33 2.29 -5.40
CA THR A 364 26.71 2.50 -4.95
C THR A 364 26.78 3.20 -3.58
N ARG A 365 25.83 4.10 -3.28
CA ARG A 365 25.72 4.73 -1.97
C ARG A 365 25.40 3.70 -0.89
N LEU A 366 24.41 2.84 -1.15
CA LEU A 366 24.00 1.79 -0.21
C LEU A 366 25.14 0.80 0.02
N LYS A 367 25.84 0.38 -1.03
CA LYS A 367 27.02 -0.49 -0.95
C LYS A 367 28.11 0.13 -0.06
N ARG A 368 28.41 1.41 -0.25
CA ARG A 368 29.40 2.13 0.57
C ARG A 368 28.99 2.20 2.04
N LEU A 369 27.72 2.45 2.32
CA LEU A 369 27.21 2.45 3.70
C LEU A 369 27.35 1.07 4.34
N GLU A 370 27.03 -0.01 3.62
CA GLU A 370 27.19 -1.38 4.12
C GLU A 370 28.67 -1.71 4.42
N GLU A 371 29.59 -1.32 3.55
CA GLU A 371 31.02 -1.51 3.77
C GLU A 371 31.54 -0.76 5.00
N LEU A 372 31.11 0.49 5.20
CA LEU A 372 31.48 1.27 6.38
C LEU A 372 30.89 0.68 7.67
N TRP A 373 29.66 0.17 7.61
CA TRP A 373 29.03 -0.53 8.72
C TRP A 373 29.80 -1.79 9.12
N ARG A 374 30.20 -2.61 8.14
CA ARG A 374 31.02 -3.81 8.39
C ARG A 374 32.34 -3.46 9.09
N LYS A 375 33.02 -2.40 8.65
CA LYS A 375 34.25 -1.89 9.29
C LYS A 375 34.03 -1.45 10.74
N SER A 376 32.87 -0.86 11.05
CA SER A 376 32.52 -0.51 12.43
C SER A 376 32.23 -1.75 13.28
N LEU A 377 31.57 -2.75 12.70
CA LEU A 377 31.28 -4.02 13.37
C LEU A 377 32.55 -4.77 13.76
N GLU A 378 33.57 -4.78 12.90
CA GLU A 378 34.87 -5.41 13.19
C GLU A 378 35.54 -4.83 14.44
N VAL A 379 35.30 -3.56 14.75
CA VAL A 379 35.90 -2.87 15.91
C VAL A 379 35.02 -2.95 17.16
N TYR A 380 33.71 -2.78 17.01
CA TYR A 380 32.80 -2.53 18.13
C TYR A 380 31.63 -3.53 18.26
N SER A 381 31.62 -4.68 17.56
CA SER A 381 30.48 -5.60 17.55
C SER A 381 30.03 -6.01 18.97
N PRO A 382 28.85 -5.57 19.44
CA PRO A 382 28.26 -6.04 20.70
C PRO A 382 27.51 -7.37 20.54
N PHE A 383 27.38 -7.87 19.30
CA PHE A 383 26.56 -9.04 18.98
C PHE A 383 27.36 -10.34 19.07
N LYS A 384 26.64 -11.43 19.34
CA LYS A 384 27.20 -12.79 19.30
C LYS A 384 27.72 -13.14 17.90
N LYS A 385 28.80 -13.92 17.83
CA LYS A 385 29.50 -14.27 16.57
C LYS A 385 28.66 -15.05 15.56
N ASP A 386 27.61 -15.72 16.01
CA ASP A 386 26.65 -16.47 15.21
C ASP A 386 25.60 -15.59 14.52
N ASN A 387 25.46 -14.31 14.92
CA ASN A 387 24.55 -13.37 14.27
C ASN A 387 25.11 -12.90 12.92
N THR A 388 24.92 -13.71 11.89
CA THR A 388 25.36 -13.42 10.52
C THR A 388 24.60 -12.25 9.87
N GLU A 389 23.38 -11.94 10.32
CA GLU A 389 22.59 -10.81 9.82
C GLU A 389 23.17 -9.45 10.22
N SER A 390 23.97 -9.41 11.29
CA SER A 390 24.51 -8.17 11.84
C SER A 390 25.34 -7.35 10.85
N LYS A 391 25.87 -7.99 9.80
CA LYS A 391 26.74 -7.38 8.78
C LYS A 391 25.99 -6.59 7.70
N TYR A 392 24.67 -6.73 7.62
CA TYR A 392 23.84 -6.12 6.59
C TYR A 392 23.46 -4.67 6.92
N LEU A 393 23.28 -3.84 5.88
CA LEU A 393 22.88 -2.43 6.04
C LEU A 393 21.49 -2.31 6.71
N ASP A 394 20.62 -3.27 6.45
CA ASP A 394 19.31 -3.41 7.09
C ASP A 394 19.40 -3.52 8.61
N PHE A 395 20.41 -4.23 9.10
CA PHE A 395 20.67 -4.35 10.52
C PHE A 395 21.28 -3.04 11.07
N ALA A 396 22.14 -2.36 10.31
CA ALA A 396 22.66 -1.04 10.69
C ALA A 396 21.52 -0.02 10.90
N ILE A 397 20.56 0.05 9.97
CA ILE A 397 19.41 0.94 10.06
C ILE A 397 18.53 0.58 11.26
N ARG A 398 18.27 -0.73 11.48
CA ARG A 398 17.57 -1.21 12.68
C ARG A 398 18.28 -0.78 13.97
N ASN A 399 19.60 -0.88 14.03
CA ASN A 399 20.38 -0.47 15.20
C ASN A 399 20.35 1.03 15.45
N ILE A 400 20.39 1.86 14.39
CA ILE A 400 20.22 3.31 14.54
C ILE A 400 18.85 3.60 15.17
N VAL A 401 17.79 2.98 14.65
CA VAL A 401 16.43 3.12 15.21
C VAL A 401 16.38 2.67 16.67
N TRP A 402 16.95 1.51 17.00
CA TRP A 402 16.99 1.00 18.37
C TRP A 402 17.72 1.95 19.32
N VAL A 403 18.87 2.48 18.92
CA VAL A 403 19.61 3.48 19.72
C VAL A 403 18.75 4.72 19.98
N TYR A 404 18.03 5.23 18.98
CA TYR A 404 17.14 6.38 19.20
C TYR A 404 15.95 6.05 20.11
N LEU A 405 15.35 4.87 19.96
CA LEU A 405 14.24 4.42 20.80
C LEU A 405 14.69 4.13 22.25
N ASP A 406 15.89 3.60 22.44
CA ASP A 406 16.47 3.39 23.78
C ASP A 406 16.81 4.71 24.48
N LEU A 407 17.09 5.77 23.71
CA LEU A 407 17.24 7.13 24.23
C LEU A 407 15.91 7.84 24.46
N ALA A 408 14.78 7.23 24.05
CA ALA A 408 13.46 7.72 24.38
C ALA A 408 13.05 7.19 25.77
N GLY A 409 12.41 8.04 26.57
CA GLY A 409 11.76 7.58 27.78
C GLY A 409 10.48 6.79 27.47
N THR A 410 9.70 6.52 28.52
CA THR A 410 8.46 5.73 28.41
C THR A 410 7.34 6.45 27.67
N GLY A 411 7.40 7.78 27.55
CA GLY A 411 6.36 8.62 26.96
C GLY A 411 6.33 8.59 25.43
N ASP A 412 5.12 8.48 24.86
CA ASP A 412 4.92 8.43 23.40
C ASP A 412 5.38 9.69 22.65
N SER A 413 5.25 10.86 23.27
CA SER A 413 5.73 12.13 22.70
C SER A 413 7.25 12.14 22.54
N GLU A 414 7.96 11.52 23.49
CA GLU A 414 9.42 11.46 23.47
C GLU A 414 9.93 10.43 22.46
N LYS A 415 9.24 9.29 22.33
CA LYS A 415 9.50 8.31 21.27
C LYS A 415 9.33 8.94 19.89
N LYS A 416 8.25 9.71 19.67
CA LYS A 416 8.04 10.46 18.42
C LYS A 416 9.16 11.44 18.15
N PHE A 417 9.58 12.20 19.15
CA PHE A 417 10.69 13.14 19.03
C PHE A 417 12.02 12.48 18.66
N GLN A 418 12.37 11.35 19.30
CA GLN A 418 13.57 10.60 18.96
C GLN A 418 13.48 9.96 17.56
N MET A 419 12.29 9.48 17.17
CA MET A 419 12.05 8.97 15.81
C MET A 419 12.22 10.05 14.75
N ASP A 420 11.74 11.28 14.96
CA ASP A 420 11.94 12.39 14.03
C ASP A 420 13.44 12.71 13.86
N ARG A 421 14.22 12.65 14.96
CA ARG A 421 15.69 12.77 14.90
C ARG A 421 16.34 11.61 14.15
N CYS A 422 15.86 10.38 14.36
CA CYS A 422 16.31 9.20 13.65
C CYS A 422 16.08 9.36 12.14
N PHE A 423 14.88 9.77 11.71
CA PHE A 423 14.59 10.02 10.30
C PHE A 423 15.49 11.09 9.70
N LYS A 424 15.83 12.15 10.45
CA LYS A 424 16.81 13.14 10.00
C LYS A 424 18.18 12.50 9.72
N VAL A 425 18.66 11.62 10.61
CA VAL A 425 19.92 10.90 10.40
C VAL A 425 19.84 9.96 9.21
N LEU A 426 18.76 9.17 9.07
CA LEU A 426 18.56 8.29 7.92
C LEU A 426 18.52 9.08 6.61
N GLY A 427 17.84 10.23 6.58
CA GLY A 427 17.81 11.14 5.44
C GLY A 427 19.20 11.65 5.06
N GLN A 428 20.01 12.05 6.05
CA GLN A 428 21.39 12.48 5.82
C GLN A 428 22.28 11.33 5.30
N LEU A 429 22.14 10.13 5.88
CA LEU A 429 22.87 8.94 5.46
C LEU A 429 22.57 8.56 4.01
N LEU A 430 21.30 8.51 3.64
CA LEU A 430 20.90 8.12 2.29
C LEU A 430 21.25 9.20 1.26
N ASN A 431 21.10 10.49 1.58
CA ASN A 431 21.45 11.61 0.69
C ASN A 431 22.96 11.88 0.54
N GLY A 432 23.84 11.17 1.24
CA GLY A 432 25.26 11.52 1.18
C GLY A 432 25.69 12.71 2.03
N GLN A 433 24.81 13.23 2.88
CA GLN A 433 25.08 14.40 3.70
C GLN A 433 25.82 14.05 4.99
N LYS A 434 26.47 15.06 5.59
CA LYS A 434 27.09 14.91 6.90
C LYS A 434 26.03 14.74 7.98
N VAL A 435 26.25 13.76 8.85
CA VAL A 435 25.40 13.46 9.99
C VAL A 435 25.88 14.25 11.22
N ASP A 436 24.95 14.78 12.01
CA ASP A 436 25.27 15.47 13.26
C ASP A 436 25.57 14.48 14.40
N VAL A 437 26.79 13.93 14.37
CA VAL A 437 27.27 13.00 15.41
C VAL A 437 27.43 13.68 16.76
N ARG A 438 27.77 14.98 16.79
CA ARG A 438 27.91 15.74 18.04
C ARG A 438 26.57 15.88 18.75
N GLY A 439 25.51 16.19 18.00
CA GLY A 439 24.15 16.22 18.51
C GLY A 439 23.70 14.87 19.09
N LEU A 440 24.04 13.76 18.42
CA LEU A 440 23.74 12.42 18.94
C LEU A 440 24.50 12.13 20.25
N LYS A 441 25.81 12.44 20.32
CA LYS A 441 26.61 12.31 21.54
C LYS A 441 26.03 13.12 22.70
N ALA A 442 25.65 14.38 22.45
CA ALA A 442 25.02 15.23 23.45
C ALA A 442 23.68 14.64 23.94
N ASN A 443 22.86 14.12 23.02
CA ASN A 443 21.61 13.42 23.34
C ASN A 443 21.86 12.20 24.24
N MET A 444 22.82 11.34 23.88
CA MET A 444 23.20 10.17 24.68
C MET A 444 23.61 10.58 26.10
N VAL A 445 24.54 11.53 26.24
CA VAL A 445 25.03 12.01 27.54
C VAL A 445 23.88 12.58 28.39
N SER A 446 22.94 13.30 27.79
CA SER A 446 21.78 13.83 28.51
C SER A 446 20.84 12.76 29.05
N ARG A 447 20.85 11.54 28.48
CA ARG A 447 19.97 10.43 28.85
C ARG A 447 20.62 9.41 29.77
N PHE A 448 21.95 9.38 29.83
CA PHE A 448 22.69 8.45 30.69
C PHE A 448 22.25 8.44 32.16
N PRO A 449 21.99 9.58 32.83
CA PRO A 449 21.53 9.54 34.22
C PRO A 449 20.25 8.71 34.40
N GLY A 450 19.27 8.88 33.51
CA GLY A 450 18.01 8.13 33.56
C GLY A 450 18.17 6.67 33.19
N LEU A 451 19.03 6.36 32.21
CA LEU A 451 19.34 4.98 31.82
C LEU A 451 20.08 4.23 32.93
N PHE A 452 21.08 4.86 33.54
CA PHE A 452 21.94 4.21 34.54
C PHE A 452 21.25 4.06 35.90
N ALA A 453 20.24 4.89 36.18
CA ALA A 453 19.38 4.76 37.34
C ALA A 453 18.37 3.60 37.24
N SER A 454 18.20 2.99 36.06
CA SER A 454 17.31 1.84 35.88
C SER A 454 17.89 0.57 36.50
N GLU A 455 17.06 -0.18 37.24
CA GLU A 455 17.41 -1.48 37.81
C GLU A 455 17.75 -2.54 36.74
N GLU A 456 17.28 -2.36 35.50
CA GLU A 456 17.58 -3.25 34.38
C GLU A 456 18.95 -2.96 33.74
N TRP A 457 19.50 -1.77 33.94
CA TRP A 457 20.72 -1.32 33.28
C TRP A 457 21.94 -2.22 33.50
N PRO A 458 22.20 -2.79 34.70
CA PRO A 458 23.31 -3.73 34.86
C PRO A 458 23.21 -4.96 33.95
N LYS A 459 22.00 -5.36 33.54
CA LYS A 459 21.78 -6.53 32.67
C LYS A 459 21.92 -6.18 31.18
N VAL A 460 21.37 -5.05 30.75
CA VAL A 460 21.29 -4.67 29.32
C VAL A 460 22.31 -3.60 28.91
N GLY A 461 22.91 -2.91 29.88
CA GLY A 461 23.78 -1.74 29.69
C GLY A 461 25.04 -2.01 28.87
N PRO A 462 25.76 -3.14 29.07
CA PRO A 462 26.92 -3.47 28.24
C PRO A 462 26.57 -3.58 26.75
N GLU A 463 25.47 -4.28 26.43
CA GLU A 463 24.99 -4.43 25.06
C GLU A 463 24.55 -3.09 24.47
N LYS A 464 23.70 -2.34 25.19
CA LYS A 464 23.20 -1.04 24.73
C LYS A 464 24.32 -0.03 24.51
N SER A 465 25.30 0.02 25.42
CA SER A 465 26.46 0.90 25.28
C SER A 465 27.32 0.51 24.08
N GLY A 466 27.50 -0.79 23.83
CA GLY A 466 28.19 -1.29 22.64
C GLY A 466 27.45 -0.92 21.35
N GLN A 467 26.12 -1.03 21.31
CA GLN A 467 25.31 -0.58 20.18
C GLN A 467 25.44 0.93 19.94
N MET A 468 25.42 1.74 21.00
CA MET A 468 25.62 3.20 20.89
C MET A 468 27.01 3.53 20.32
N LEU A 469 28.07 2.90 20.82
CA LEU A 469 29.44 3.09 20.31
C LEU A 469 29.57 2.67 18.85
N LEU A 470 28.99 1.52 18.49
CA LEU A 470 28.97 1.02 17.13
C LEU A 470 28.30 2.01 16.17
N VAL A 471 27.13 2.55 16.55
CA VAL A 471 26.43 3.57 15.76
C VAL A 471 27.27 4.85 15.65
N LEU A 472 27.87 5.33 16.73
CA LEU A 472 28.71 6.52 16.69
C LEU A 472 29.91 6.35 15.76
N ASP A 473 30.64 5.24 15.87
CA ASP A 473 31.78 4.95 15.00
C ASP A 473 31.36 4.85 13.53
N PHE A 474 30.24 4.18 13.24
CA PHE A 474 29.68 4.11 11.90
C PHE A 474 29.41 5.49 11.31
N LEU A 475 28.68 6.35 12.04
CA LEU A 475 28.34 7.69 11.57
C LEU A 475 29.58 8.59 11.40
N GLU A 476 30.59 8.46 12.28
CA GLU A 476 31.88 9.16 12.11
C GLU A 476 32.62 8.70 10.86
N ARG A 477 32.64 7.39 10.58
CA ARG A 477 33.24 6.85 9.35
C ARG A 477 32.54 7.36 8.10
N VAL A 478 31.20 7.43 8.10
CA VAL A 478 30.42 8.01 7.01
C VAL A 478 30.81 9.49 6.78
N ASN A 479 30.92 10.27 7.86
CA ASN A 479 31.32 11.68 7.78
C ASN A 479 32.75 11.90 7.27
N LYS A 480 33.67 10.99 7.61
CA LYS A 480 35.06 11.02 7.11
C LYS A 480 35.14 10.61 5.65
N ALA A 481 34.35 9.61 5.25
CA ALA A 481 34.32 9.09 3.89
C ALA A 481 33.66 10.08 2.89
N GLY A 482 32.73 10.91 3.35
CA GLY A 482 32.12 11.98 2.53
C GLY A 482 32.98 13.23 2.33
N ARG A 483 34.29 13.18 2.59
CA ARG A 483 35.25 14.25 2.28
C ARG A 483 36.04 13.95 1.03
#